data_AF-A0A496T4J1-F1
#
_entry.id   AF-A0A496T4J1-F1
#
_cell.length_a   1.000
_cell.length_b   1.000
_cell.length_c   1.000
_cell.angle_alpha   90.00
_cell.angle_beta   90.00
_cell.angle_gamma   90.00
#
_symmetry.space_group_name_H-M   'P 1'
#
loop_
_entity.id
_entity.type
_entity.pdbx_description
1 polymer ?
#
loop_
_entity_poly.entity_id
_entity_poly.type
_entity_poly.pdbx_seq_one_letter_code
_entity_poly.pdbx_strand_id
1 'polypeptide(L)'
;MDLNGEKSPLTLKNFLSVLGIALALRLAIFFYLLFHPQGTFYGDSKDYYYLAQNLIQHHVFSRQAFPPLVIDAIYPPGYVLFLTNLFVIFGYRIWVVTLVQIVLTTAILYLIYHLGKQFLGTGPAILAGFIWAIDLESIFYVNILAPDTLLTLSLLLFLYFFVKLNMNLRFAFAAGLMLGIAAIIKPIALYLPVFAILMLWFWRKAHLTGTSTCANFWRPAILIIVAFSLIVFPWFLRNRVVFGKWKFTALQGKNLLFYNVASLESNLRGITFHQANDSLQVELDARYPNLAKMNPMEISTIYEKLAVKKIFQHPFRYAVLHSRGIVTTLIDPGRIDINNVFQFNNPSQGFLEVISCASLPELLRFIRQFPTMQLFL
;
A
#
# COMPACT_ATOMS: atom_id res chain seq x y z
N MET A 1 26.78 7.69 -13.69
CA MET A 1 28.24 7.62 -13.85
C MET A 1 28.76 8.89 -13.20
N ASP A 2 29.39 8.79 -12.03
CA ASP A 2 30.12 9.93 -11.48
C ASP A 2 31.36 10.14 -12.37
N LEU A 3 31.65 11.39 -12.72
CA LEU A 3 32.67 11.78 -13.70
C LEU A 3 34.11 11.35 -13.35
N ASN A 4 34.34 10.67 -12.21
CA ASN A 4 35.66 10.29 -11.72
C ASN A 4 35.88 8.79 -11.49
N GLY A 5 35.05 7.87 -12.00
CA GLY A 5 35.43 6.46 -12.26
C GLY A 5 35.87 5.54 -11.09
N GLU A 6 36.25 6.06 -9.92
CA GLU A 6 36.68 5.29 -8.76
C GLU A 6 35.52 5.16 -7.78
N LYS A 7 35.07 3.92 -7.57
CA LYS A 7 34.26 3.59 -6.39
C LYS A 7 35.14 3.78 -5.17
N SER A 8 35.06 4.92 -4.49
CA SER A 8 35.81 5.07 -3.23
C SER A 8 35.37 3.94 -2.27
N PRO A 9 36.30 3.13 -1.73
CA PRO A 9 35.97 1.98 -0.89
C PRO A 9 35.13 2.35 0.35
N LEU A 10 35.21 3.61 0.79
CA LEU A 10 34.36 4.16 1.85
C LEU A 10 32.87 4.19 1.51
N THR A 11 32.49 4.48 0.25
CA THR A 11 31.07 4.63 -0.11
C THR A 11 30.31 3.30 -0.12
N LEU A 12 30.97 2.23 -0.58
CA LEU A 12 30.42 0.87 -0.52
C LEU A 12 30.34 0.38 0.92
N LYS A 13 31.38 0.62 1.72
CA LYS A 13 31.39 0.28 3.15
C LYS A 13 30.24 0.95 3.90
N ASN A 14 30.02 2.24 3.67
CA ASN A 14 28.93 2.98 4.32
C ASN A 14 27.55 2.43 3.93
N PHE A 15 27.33 2.13 2.65
CA PHE A 15 26.06 1.52 2.22
C PHE A 15 25.85 0.12 2.83
N LEU A 16 26.89 -0.71 2.89
CA LEU A 16 26.83 -2.02 3.54
C LEU A 16 26.55 -1.89 5.05
N SER A 17 27.11 -0.89 5.71
CA SER A 17 26.79 -0.60 7.12
C SER A 17 25.31 -0.24 7.30
N VAL A 18 24.74 0.61 6.42
CA VAL A 18 23.31 0.96 6.45
C VAL A 18 22.44 -0.29 6.25
N LEU A 19 22.82 -1.17 5.33
CA LEU A 19 22.12 -2.43 5.08
C LEU A 19 22.21 -3.36 6.30
N GLY A 20 23.37 -3.46 6.93
CA GLY A 20 23.57 -4.20 8.16
C GLY A 20 22.69 -3.70 9.30
N ILE A 21 22.62 -2.37 9.50
CA ILE A 21 21.73 -1.73 10.48
C ILE A 21 20.27 -2.06 10.18
N ALA A 22 19.83 -1.84 8.93
CA ALA A 22 18.45 -2.10 8.51
C ALA A 22 18.02 -3.55 8.78
N LEU A 23 18.90 -4.51 8.47
CA LEU A 23 18.66 -5.93 8.69
C LEU A 23 18.66 -6.27 10.18
N ALA A 24 19.63 -5.76 10.94
CA ALA A 24 19.72 -6.01 12.38
C ALA A 24 18.46 -5.53 13.12
N LEU A 25 17.98 -4.31 12.82
CA LEU A 25 16.76 -3.76 13.45
C LEU A 25 15.52 -4.60 13.13
N ARG A 26 15.35 -5.01 11.86
CA ARG A 26 14.22 -5.83 11.42
C ARG A 26 14.28 -7.25 12.00
N LEU A 27 15.47 -7.85 12.05
CA LEU A 27 15.67 -9.16 12.66
C LEU A 27 15.46 -9.14 14.18
N ALA A 28 15.88 -8.07 14.87
CA ALA A 28 15.65 -7.94 16.30
C ALA A 28 14.14 -7.98 16.62
N ILE A 29 13.33 -7.20 15.89
CA ILE A 29 11.87 -7.24 16.03
C ILE A 29 11.30 -8.61 15.63
N PHE A 30 11.78 -9.19 14.54
CA PHE A 30 11.34 -10.50 14.10
C PHE A 30 11.53 -11.56 15.19
N PHE A 31 12.73 -11.64 15.78
CA PHE A 31 13.03 -12.58 16.85
C PHE A 31 12.15 -12.35 18.07
N TYR A 32 11.85 -11.09 18.40
CA TYR A 32 10.91 -10.77 19.44
C TYR A 32 9.49 -11.29 19.14
N LEU A 33 8.99 -11.07 17.91
CA LEU A 33 7.65 -11.52 17.50
C LEU A 33 7.51 -13.03 17.38
N LEU A 34 8.60 -13.78 17.22
CA LEU A 34 8.56 -15.24 17.31
C LEU A 34 8.02 -15.71 18.67
N PHE A 35 8.29 -14.96 19.74
CA PHE A 35 7.77 -15.23 21.09
C PHE A 35 6.43 -14.55 21.38
N HIS A 36 6.01 -13.60 20.54
CA HIS A 36 4.77 -12.82 20.68
C HIS A 36 3.96 -12.78 19.36
N PRO A 37 3.46 -13.93 18.87
CA PRO A 37 2.88 -14.05 17.53
C PRO A 37 1.63 -13.18 17.31
N GLN A 38 0.96 -12.76 18.38
CA GLN A 38 -0.20 -11.87 18.33
C GLN A 38 0.13 -10.55 17.61
N GLY A 39 1.39 -10.08 17.66
CA GLY A 39 1.83 -8.84 17.02
C GLY A 39 1.97 -8.92 15.50
N THR A 40 1.85 -10.11 14.89
CA THR A 40 1.94 -10.30 13.42
C THR A 40 0.61 -10.09 12.70
N PHE A 41 -0.50 -10.05 13.44
CA PHE A 41 -1.83 -9.78 12.91
C PHE A 41 -2.29 -8.39 13.32
N TYR A 42 -2.40 -7.49 12.34
CA TYR A 42 -2.96 -6.15 12.52
C TYR A 42 -3.85 -5.77 11.35
N GLY A 43 -4.95 -5.04 11.61
CA GLY A 43 -5.94 -4.66 10.61
C GLY A 43 -6.42 -5.85 9.77
N ASP A 44 -6.22 -5.76 8.46
CA ASP A 44 -6.70 -6.72 7.45
C ASP A 44 -5.86 -8.01 7.36
N SER A 45 -4.86 -8.21 8.23
CA SER A 45 -3.96 -9.37 8.18
C SER A 45 -4.70 -10.71 8.21
N LYS A 46 -5.76 -10.81 9.03
CA LYS A 46 -6.57 -12.03 9.14
C LYS A 46 -7.32 -12.33 7.84
N ASP A 47 -7.82 -11.29 7.17
CA ASP A 47 -8.52 -11.43 5.90
C ASP A 47 -7.60 -12.02 4.83
N TYR A 48 -6.36 -11.52 4.73
CA TYR A 48 -5.36 -12.06 3.80
C TYR A 48 -4.95 -13.50 4.13
N TYR A 49 -4.81 -13.82 5.43
CA TYR A 49 -4.51 -15.18 5.88
C TYR A 49 -5.62 -16.15 5.46
N TYR A 50 -6.89 -15.84 5.77
CA TYR A 50 -8.01 -16.70 5.41
C TYR A 50 -8.22 -16.80 3.90
N LEU A 51 -8.00 -15.72 3.14
CA LEU A 51 -8.02 -15.77 1.68
C LEU A 51 -7.02 -16.78 1.13
N ALA A 52 -5.78 -16.77 1.61
CA ALA A 52 -4.76 -17.71 1.17
C ALA A 52 -5.07 -19.14 1.63
N GLN A 53 -5.53 -19.31 2.87
CA GLN A 53 -5.90 -20.61 3.42
C GLN A 53 -7.07 -21.24 2.64
N ASN A 54 -8.16 -20.51 2.43
CA ASN A 54 -9.35 -21.00 1.72
C ASN A 54 -9.06 -21.27 0.24
N LEU A 55 -8.15 -20.51 -0.37
CA LEU A 55 -7.71 -20.78 -1.74
C LEU A 55 -6.96 -22.11 -1.85
N ILE A 56 -6.14 -22.46 -0.86
CA ILE A 56 -5.40 -23.73 -0.81
C ILE A 56 -6.33 -24.90 -0.48
N GLN A 57 -7.14 -24.77 0.58
CA GLN A 57 -7.91 -25.89 1.14
C GLN A 57 -9.21 -26.15 0.38
N HIS A 58 -9.83 -25.11 -0.15
CA HIS A 58 -11.18 -25.18 -0.70
C HIS A 58 -11.27 -24.69 -2.14
N HIS A 59 -10.19 -24.14 -2.71
CA HIS A 59 -10.20 -23.48 -4.02
C HIS A 59 -11.21 -22.32 -4.11
N VAL A 60 -11.54 -21.71 -2.95
CA VAL A 60 -12.49 -20.60 -2.84
C VAL A 60 -11.76 -19.36 -2.35
N PHE A 61 -11.86 -18.27 -3.11
CA PHE A 61 -11.34 -16.96 -2.69
C PHE A 61 -12.34 -16.31 -1.71
N SER A 62 -12.25 -16.69 -0.43
CA SER A 62 -13.12 -16.24 0.67
C SER A 62 -12.31 -15.79 1.88
N ARG A 63 -12.80 -14.77 2.58
CA ARG A 63 -12.23 -14.24 3.84
C ARG A 63 -12.76 -14.90 5.10
N GLN A 64 -13.75 -15.79 4.99
CA GLN A 64 -14.38 -16.37 6.17
C GLN A 64 -13.47 -17.40 6.83
N ALA A 65 -13.41 -17.34 8.16
CA ALA A 65 -12.66 -18.30 8.96
C ALA A 65 -13.30 -19.70 8.96
N PHE A 66 -14.63 -19.76 8.78
CA PHE A 66 -15.41 -21.00 8.84
C PHE A 66 -16.48 -21.04 7.74
N PRO A 67 -16.93 -22.24 7.31
CA PRO A 67 -18.06 -22.38 6.40
C PRO A 67 -19.37 -21.76 6.94
N PRO A 68 -20.32 -21.38 6.06
CA PRO A 68 -20.27 -21.49 4.61
C PRO A 68 -19.37 -20.44 3.98
N LEU A 69 -18.48 -20.87 3.07
CA LEU A 69 -17.54 -19.99 2.36
C LEU A 69 -18.25 -19.25 1.23
N VAL A 70 -18.18 -17.93 1.25
CA VAL A 70 -18.74 -17.01 0.26
C VAL A 70 -17.60 -16.42 -0.56
N ILE A 71 -17.75 -16.47 -1.88
CA ILE A 71 -16.76 -15.94 -2.81
C ILE A 71 -16.71 -14.41 -2.69
N ASP A 72 -15.50 -13.87 -2.58
CA ASP A 72 -15.26 -12.45 -2.32
C ASP A 72 -14.51 -11.74 -3.48
N ALA A 73 -14.57 -10.41 -3.50
CA ALA A 73 -13.82 -9.52 -4.36
C ALA A 73 -13.44 -8.17 -3.71
N ILE A 74 -13.45 -8.07 -2.38
CA ILE A 74 -12.97 -6.89 -1.67
C ILE A 74 -11.46 -6.73 -1.89
N TYR A 75 -10.67 -7.78 -1.70
CA TYR A 75 -9.21 -7.70 -1.84
C TYR A 75 -8.73 -8.19 -3.19
N PRO A 76 -7.77 -7.49 -3.83
CA PRO A 76 -7.05 -8.00 -4.99
C PRO A 76 -6.23 -9.27 -4.67
N PRO A 77 -5.86 -10.05 -5.70
CA PRO A 77 -5.26 -11.36 -5.50
C PRO A 77 -3.76 -11.31 -5.24
N GLY A 78 -3.05 -10.21 -5.52
CA GLY A 78 -1.59 -10.17 -5.57
C GLY A 78 -0.91 -10.59 -4.27
N TYR A 79 -1.30 -10.00 -3.13
CA TYR A 79 -0.74 -10.41 -1.84
C TYR A 79 -1.23 -11.78 -1.38
N VAL A 80 -2.48 -12.13 -1.69
CA VAL A 80 -3.04 -13.47 -1.40
C VAL A 80 -2.27 -14.56 -2.13
N LEU A 81 -1.93 -14.34 -3.41
CA LEU A 81 -1.13 -15.28 -4.20
C LEU A 81 0.29 -15.39 -3.66
N PHE A 82 0.90 -14.28 -3.22
CA PHE A 82 2.19 -14.33 -2.52
C PHE A 82 2.14 -15.21 -1.27
N LEU A 83 1.16 -15.00 -0.39
CA LEU A 83 0.97 -15.84 0.81
C LEU A 83 0.69 -17.30 0.44
N THR A 84 -0.17 -17.53 -0.56
CA THR A 84 -0.56 -18.86 -1.04
C THR A 84 0.68 -19.66 -1.47
N ASN A 85 1.56 -19.07 -2.28
CA ASN A 85 2.78 -19.74 -2.72
C ASN A 85 3.70 -20.10 -1.55
N LEU A 86 3.87 -19.20 -0.57
CA LEU A 86 4.66 -19.49 0.62
C LEU A 86 4.05 -20.59 1.48
N PHE A 87 2.72 -20.58 1.65
CA PHE A 87 2.02 -21.59 2.44
C PHE A 87 2.01 -22.97 1.78
N VAL A 88 1.97 -23.04 0.44
CA VAL A 88 2.11 -24.31 -0.28
C VAL A 88 3.51 -24.91 -0.11
N ILE A 89 4.56 -24.09 -0.13
CA ILE A 89 5.95 -24.57 -0.08
C ILE A 89 6.41 -24.87 1.35
N PHE A 90 6.06 -24.00 2.31
CA PHE A 90 6.61 -24.04 3.68
C PHE A 90 5.56 -24.38 4.76
N GLY A 91 4.29 -24.57 4.37
CA GLY A 91 3.15 -24.69 5.28
C GLY A 91 2.67 -23.34 5.82
N TYR A 92 1.62 -23.34 6.66
CA TYR A 92 1.03 -22.14 7.27
C TYR A 92 1.91 -21.49 8.35
N ARG A 93 3.15 -21.13 7.99
CA ARG A 93 4.18 -20.60 8.88
C ARG A 93 4.33 -19.09 8.66
N ILE A 94 3.70 -18.31 9.52
CA ILE A 94 3.69 -16.84 9.46
C ILE A 94 5.10 -16.26 9.49
N TRP A 95 5.99 -16.83 10.32
CA TRP A 95 7.38 -16.37 10.42
C TRP A 95 8.15 -16.50 9.10
N VAL A 96 7.80 -17.45 8.22
CA VAL A 96 8.41 -17.58 6.89
C VAL A 96 8.02 -16.39 6.03
N VAL A 97 6.75 -15.99 6.07
CA VAL A 97 6.24 -14.80 5.37
C VAL A 97 7.01 -13.57 5.83
N THR A 98 7.13 -13.37 7.15
CA THR A 98 7.87 -12.25 7.72
C THR A 98 9.33 -12.24 7.28
N LEU A 99 10.02 -13.39 7.32
CA LEU A 99 11.42 -13.49 6.90
C LEU A 99 11.59 -13.13 5.42
N VAL A 100 10.70 -13.63 4.55
CA VAL A 100 10.71 -13.28 3.12
C VAL A 100 10.46 -11.79 2.94
N GLN A 101 9.51 -11.19 3.66
CA GLN A 101 9.28 -9.74 3.62
C GLN A 101 10.55 -8.98 4.04
N ILE A 102 11.25 -9.39 5.10
CA ILE A 102 12.53 -8.78 5.53
C ILE A 102 13.57 -8.85 4.41
N VAL A 103 13.70 -9.97 3.71
CA VAL A 103 14.60 -10.09 2.55
C VAL A 103 14.18 -9.12 1.43
N LEU A 104 12.88 -9.00 1.14
CA LEU A 104 12.37 -8.04 0.15
C LEU A 104 12.68 -6.59 0.56
N THR A 105 12.70 -6.28 1.86
CA THR A 105 13.09 -4.95 2.34
C THR A 105 14.56 -4.63 2.05
N THR A 106 15.43 -5.65 1.99
CA THR A 106 16.83 -5.44 1.54
C THR A 106 16.90 -5.02 0.07
N ALA A 107 16.04 -5.60 -0.78
CA ALA A 107 15.93 -5.20 -2.18
C ALA A 107 15.37 -3.77 -2.32
N ILE A 108 14.40 -3.40 -1.47
CA ILE A 108 13.87 -2.02 -1.37
C ILE A 108 15.00 -1.04 -1.04
N LEU A 109 15.78 -1.30 0.01
CA LEU A 109 16.90 -0.44 0.42
C LEU A 109 17.94 -0.27 -0.70
N TYR A 110 18.26 -1.36 -1.40
CA TYR A 110 19.15 -1.33 -2.55
C TYR A 110 18.61 -0.43 -3.67
N LEU A 111 17.33 -0.53 -3.99
CA LEU A 111 16.69 0.30 -5.02
C LEU A 111 16.63 1.78 -4.59
N ILE A 112 16.35 2.08 -3.32
CA ILE A 112 16.39 3.44 -2.78
C ILE A 112 17.78 4.04 -2.97
N TYR A 113 18.84 3.32 -2.57
CA TYR A 113 20.22 3.78 -2.76
C TYR A 113 20.56 3.94 -4.25
N HIS A 114 20.19 2.98 -5.10
CA HIS A 114 20.55 3.02 -6.52
C HIS A 114 19.87 4.17 -7.25
N LEU A 115 18.56 4.36 -7.03
CA LEU A 115 17.79 5.46 -7.59
C LEU A 115 18.27 6.79 -7.01
N GLY A 116 18.43 6.89 -5.69
CA GLY A 116 18.95 8.07 -5.02
C GLY A 116 20.32 8.49 -5.56
N LYS A 117 21.21 7.53 -5.80
CA LYS A 117 22.55 7.79 -6.34
C LYS A 117 22.46 8.34 -7.76
N GLN A 118 21.53 7.83 -8.57
CA GLN A 118 21.35 8.29 -9.95
C GLN A 118 20.84 9.73 -10.03
N PHE A 119 19.98 10.15 -9.10
CA PHE A 119 19.34 11.48 -9.15
C PHE A 119 20.02 12.54 -8.29
N LEU A 120 20.57 12.16 -7.14
CA LEU A 120 21.04 13.09 -6.10
C LEU A 120 22.54 12.88 -5.76
N GLY A 121 23.19 11.87 -6.33
CA GLY A 121 24.56 11.50 -6.02
C GLY A 121 24.69 10.61 -4.77
N THR A 122 25.92 10.18 -4.49
CA THR A 122 26.18 9.10 -3.52
C THR A 122 25.85 9.48 -2.06
N GLY A 123 26.17 10.70 -1.62
CA GLY A 123 25.93 11.14 -0.24
C GLY A 123 24.43 11.15 0.14
N PRO A 124 23.58 11.88 -0.59
CA PRO A 124 22.13 11.88 -0.36
C PRO A 124 21.50 10.50 -0.49
N ALA A 125 22.02 9.62 -1.36
CA ALA A 125 21.54 8.25 -1.50
C ALA A 125 21.79 7.40 -0.24
N ILE A 126 22.97 7.55 0.38
CA ILE A 126 23.28 6.87 1.65
C ILE A 126 22.38 7.41 2.76
N LEU A 127 22.17 8.74 2.82
CA LEU A 127 21.28 9.36 3.79
C LEU A 127 19.82 8.87 3.63
N ALA A 128 19.31 8.82 2.40
CA ALA A 128 17.97 8.30 2.11
C ALA A 128 17.83 6.83 2.54
N GLY A 129 18.85 6.01 2.26
CA GLY A 129 18.89 4.63 2.72
C GLY A 129 18.93 4.52 4.25
N PHE A 130 19.68 5.40 4.92
CA PHE A 130 19.75 5.44 6.38
C PHE A 130 18.42 5.84 7.02
N ILE A 131 17.76 6.89 6.50
CA ILE A 131 16.43 7.32 6.96
C ILE A 131 15.44 6.17 6.88
N TRP A 132 15.38 5.47 5.74
CA TRP A 132 14.50 4.31 5.60
C TRP A 132 14.94 3.12 6.47
N ALA A 133 16.25 2.95 6.73
CA ALA A 133 16.76 1.86 7.56
C ALA A 133 16.25 1.95 9.00
N ILE A 134 16.13 3.18 9.53
CA ILE A 134 15.66 3.49 10.90
C ILE A 134 14.18 3.88 10.98
N ASP A 135 13.48 3.91 9.85
CA ASP A 135 12.07 4.28 9.81
C ASP A 135 11.22 3.27 10.60
N LEU A 136 10.65 3.73 11.71
CA LEU A 136 9.93 2.90 12.68
C LEU A 136 8.71 2.22 12.05
N GLU A 137 8.00 2.92 11.16
CA GLU A 137 6.81 2.37 10.50
C GLU A 137 7.20 1.19 9.61
N SER A 138 8.21 1.32 8.75
CA SER A 138 8.66 0.23 7.88
C SER A 138 9.25 -0.95 8.67
N ILE A 139 9.95 -0.68 9.77
CA ILE A 139 10.51 -1.70 10.67
C ILE A 139 9.38 -2.50 11.34
N PHE A 140 8.26 -1.86 11.66
CA PHE A 140 7.10 -2.53 12.25
C PHE A 140 6.27 -3.27 11.20
N TYR A 141 5.86 -2.58 10.12
CA TYR A 141 4.95 -3.12 9.11
C TYR A 141 5.52 -4.29 8.32
N VAL A 142 6.85 -4.43 8.19
CA VAL A 142 7.46 -5.64 7.58
C VAL A 142 7.14 -6.92 8.34
N ASN A 143 6.79 -6.81 9.63
CA ASN A 143 6.45 -7.94 10.48
C ASN A 143 4.96 -8.28 10.49
N ILE A 144 4.13 -7.45 9.85
CA ILE A 144 2.69 -7.66 9.71
C ILE A 144 2.42 -8.39 8.38
N LEU A 145 1.35 -9.18 8.34
CA LEU A 145 0.82 -9.77 7.11
C LEU A 145 0.10 -8.71 6.26
N ALA A 146 0.90 -7.80 5.69
CA ALA A 146 0.41 -6.67 4.92
C ALA A 146 1.03 -6.62 3.49
N PRO A 147 0.26 -6.15 2.50
CA PRO A 147 0.71 -5.99 1.11
C PRO A 147 1.78 -4.91 0.90
N ASP A 148 2.04 -4.05 1.89
CA ASP A 148 2.79 -2.79 1.77
C ASP A 148 4.25 -2.99 1.34
N THR A 149 4.94 -4.02 1.86
CA THR A 149 6.31 -4.34 1.43
C THR A 149 6.36 -4.72 -0.05
N LEU A 150 5.44 -5.58 -0.51
CA LEU A 150 5.39 -6.00 -1.91
C LEU A 150 5.02 -4.84 -2.83
N LEU A 151 4.07 -3.99 -2.41
CA LEU A 151 3.69 -2.80 -3.16
C LEU A 151 4.89 -1.87 -3.32
N THR A 152 5.61 -1.58 -2.23
CA THR A 152 6.77 -0.68 -2.24
C THR A 152 7.87 -1.20 -3.17
N LEU A 153 8.18 -2.49 -3.10
CA LEU A 153 9.13 -3.11 -4.01
C LEU A 153 8.69 -3.00 -5.47
N SER A 154 7.41 -3.29 -5.77
CA SER A 154 6.86 -3.21 -7.13
C SER A 154 6.93 -1.78 -7.68
N LEU A 155 6.64 -0.77 -6.86
CA LEU A 155 6.72 0.64 -7.25
C LEU A 155 8.17 1.11 -7.49
N LEU A 156 9.11 0.68 -6.64
CA LEU A 156 10.54 1.00 -6.85
C LEU A 156 11.11 0.30 -8.08
N LEU A 157 10.72 -0.94 -8.35
CA LEU A 157 11.09 -1.65 -9.58
C LEU A 157 10.48 -0.98 -10.82
N PHE A 158 9.22 -0.54 -10.73
CA PHE A 158 8.61 0.30 -11.76
C PHE A 158 9.47 1.53 -12.04
N LEU A 159 9.81 2.32 -11.00
CA LEU A 159 10.64 3.52 -11.17
C LEU A 159 12.02 3.18 -11.75
N TYR A 160 12.66 2.11 -11.27
CA TYR A 160 13.94 1.65 -11.78
C TYR A 160 13.90 1.34 -13.28
N PHE A 161 12.90 0.58 -13.76
CA PHE A 161 12.76 0.31 -15.19
C PHE A 161 12.33 1.54 -15.97
N PHE A 162 11.45 2.36 -15.41
CA PHE A 162 10.96 3.58 -16.04
C PHE A 162 12.09 4.60 -16.28
N VAL A 163 13.02 4.73 -15.35
CA VAL A 163 14.18 5.64 -15.49
C VAL A 163 15.20 5.11 -16.50
N LYS A 164 15.29 3.79 -16.68
CA LYS A 164 16.15 3.16 -17.70
C LYS A 164 15.54 3.16 -19.09
N LEU A 165 14.39 3.81 -19.27
CA LEU A 165 13.66 3.91 -20.54
C LEU A 165 14.35 4.86 -21.54
N ASN A 166 15.61 4.59 -21.89
CA ASN A 166 16.33 5.28 -22.97
C ASN A 166 16.05 4.59 -24.31
N MET A 167 14.78 4.61 -24.73
CA MET A 167 14.27 3.95 -25.96
C MET A 167 14.32 2.42 -25.99
N ASN A 168 14.82 1.77 -24.93
CA ASN A 168 14.74 0.31 -24.82
C ASN A 168 13.34 -0.12 -24.37
N LEU A 169 12.58 -0.68 -25.32
CA LEU A 169 11.20 -1.11 -25.14
C LEU A 169 11.03 -2.24 -24.11
N ARG A 170 12.09 -3.01 -23.81
CA ARG A 170 12.05 -4.05 -22.76
C ARG A 170 11.81 -3.43 -21.39
N PHE A 171 12.38 -2.26 -21.12
CA PHE A 171 12.15 -1.54 -19.86
C PHE A 171 10.76 -0.92 -19.79
N ALA A 172 10.17 -0.53 -20.94
CA ALA A 172 8.77 -0.08 -21.00
C ALA A 172 7.82 -1.21 -20.56
N PHE A 173 8.03 -2.39 -21.14
CA PHE A 173 7.26 -3.58 -20.82
C PHE A 173 7.45 -3.98 -19.35
N ALA A 174 8.68 -4.03 -18.85
CA ALA A 174 8.97 -4.34 -17.45
C ALA A 174 8.33 -3.32 -16.49
N ALA A 175 8.39 -2.02 -16.80
CA ALA A 175 7.72 -0.98 -16.01
C ALA A 175 6.20 -1.19 -15.96
N GLY A 176 5.57 -1.49 -17.10
CA GLY A 176 4.14 -1.81 -17.16
C GLY A 176 3.77 -3.08 -16.38
N LEU A 177 4.59 -4.13 -16.44
CA LEU A 177 4.41 -5.34 -15.62
C LEU A 177 4.44 -5.00 -14.12
N MET A 178 5.42 -4.21 -13.68
CA MET A 178 5.55 -3.82 -12.26
C MET A 178 4.39 -2.93 -11.80
N LEU A 179 3.84 -2.07 -12.66
CA LEU A 179 2.59 -1.34 -12.35
C LEU A 179 1.38 -2.29 -12.27
N GLY A 180 1.30 -3.27 -13.16
CA GLY A 180 0.24 -4.27 -13.14
C GLY A 180 0.27 -5.10 -11.87
N ILE A 181 1.47 -5.54 -11.46
CA ILE A 181 1.71 -6.25 -10.20
C ILE A 181 1.32 -5.37 -9.01
N ALA A 182 1.71 -4.10 -9.00
CA ALA A 182 1.31 -3.15 -7.96
C ALA A 182 -0.22 -3.03 -7.87
N ALA A 183 -0.94 -2.99 -8.99
CA ALA A 183 -2.40 -2.88 -9.03
C ALA A 183 -3.12 -4.14 -8.50
N ILE A 184 -2.60 -5.34 -8.78
CA ILE A 184 -3.14 -6.57 -8.18
C ILE A 184 -2.71 -6.74 -6.72
N ILE A 185 -1.73 -5.98 -6.20
CA ILE A 185 -1.40 -5.95 -4.77
C ILE A 185 -2.32 -4.97 -4.03
N LYS A 186 -2.43 -3.72 -4.50
CA LYS A 186 -3.39 -2.72 -3.99
C LYS A 186 -4.11 -2.01 -5.14
N PRO A 187 -5.46 -1.84 -5.08
CA PRO A 187 -6.22 -1.25 -6.20
C PRO A 187 -5.86 0.20 -6.51
N ILE A 188 -5.30 0.95 -5.55
CA ILE A 188 -4.90 2.35 -5.77
C ILE A 188 -3.87 2.48 -6.91
N ALA A 189 -3.08 1.44 -7.17
CA ALA A 189 -2.11 1.43 -8.26
C ALA A 189 -2.76 1.32 -9.66
N LEU A 190 -4.07 1.06 -9.77
CA LEU A 190 -4.80 1.11 -11.05
C LEU A 190 -4.74 2.49 -11.73
N TYR A 191 -4.55 3.56 -10.95
CA TYR A 191 -4.48 4.93 -11.45
C TYR A 191 -3.07 5.35 -11.89
N LEU A 192 -2.04 4.60 -11.51
CA LEU A 192 -0.63 4.93 -11.79
C LEU A 192 -0.20 4.90 -13.26
N PRO A 193 -0.78 4.08 -14.16
CA PRO A 193 -0.43 4.13 -15.58
C PRO A 193 -0.67 5.51 -16.20
N VAL A 194 -1.71 6.24 -15.76
CA VAL A 194 -1.96 7.61 -16.23
C VAL A 194 -0.79 8.52 -15.84
N PHE A 195 -0.33 8.45 -14.59
CA PHE A 195 0.83 9.21 -14.13
C PHE A 195 2.12 8.80 -14.86
N ALA A 196 2.34 7.51 -15.09
CA ALA A 196 3.50 7.02 -15.83
C ALA A 196 3.53 7.57 -17.27
N ILE A 197 2.38 7.61 -17.94
CA ILE A 197 2.24 8.18 -19.29
C ILE A 197 2.48 9.69 -19.28
N LEU A 198 1.93 10.42 -18.31
CA LEU A 198 2.18 11.85 -18.17
C LEU A 198 3.65 12.15 -17.89
N MET A 199 4.27 11.43 -16.95
CA MET A 199 5.71 11.54 -16.67
C MET A 199 6.54 11.28 -17.93
N LEU A 200 6.19 10.23 -18.70
CA LEU A 200 6.87 9.88 -19.94
C LEU A 200 6.74 11.00 -20.99
N TRP A 201 5.57 11.60 -21.08
CA TRP A 201 5.29 12.70 -22.01
C TRP A 201 6.12 13.93 -21.67
N PHE A 202 6.07 14.39 -20.42
CA PHE A 202 6.83 15.55 -19.97
C PHE A 202 8.34 15.33 -20.04
N TRP A 203 8.82 14.16 -19.63
CA TRP A 203 10.23 13.81 -19.71
C TRP A 203 10.76 13.83 -21.15
N ARG A 204 10.02 13.24 -22.10
CA ARG A 204 10.40 13.29 -23.52
C ARG A 204 10.35 14.69 -24.10
N LYS A 205 9.35 15.49 -23.74
CA LYS A 205 9.25 16.89 -24.18
C LYS A 205 10.44 17.73 -23.68
N ALA A 206 10.92 17.48 -22.46
CA ALA A 206 12.04 18.20 -21.88
C ALA A 206 13.41 17.79 -22.48
N HIS A 207 13.56 16.53 -22.89
CA HIS A 207 14.86 15.97 -23.31
C HIS A 207 15.01 15.68 -24.80
N LEU A 208 13.93 15.72 -25.60
CA LEU A 208 13.96 15.46 -27.04
C LEU A 208 13.39 16.66 -27.83
N THR A 209 14.26 17.41 -28.49
CA THR A 209 13.89 18.50 -29.41
C THR A 209 13.74 17.95 -30.84
N GLY A 210 12.51 17.90 -31.36
CA GLY A 210 12.24 17.53 -32.77
C GLY A 210 10.87 16.88 -33.03
N THR A 211 10.47 16.79 -34.31
CA THR A 211 9.22 16.15 -34.78
C THR A 211 9.15 14.64 -34.51
N SER A 212 10.28 14.00 -34.20
CA SER A 212 10.36 12.58 -33.81
C SER A 212 9.91 12.30 -32.37
N THR A 213 9.70 13.34 -31.54
CA THR A 213 9.31 13.20 -30.13
C THR A 213 7.93 12.54 -29.95
N CYS A 214 6.94 12.87 -30.81
CA CYS A 214 5.61 12.26 -30.76
C CYS A 214 5.61 10.81 -31.25
N ALA A 215 6.27 10.51 -32.37
CA ALA A 215 6.34 9.14 -32.92
C ALA A 215 7.05 8.16 -31.97
N ASN A 216 8.02 8.66 -31.19
CA ASN A 216 8.79 7.86 -30.25
C ASN A 216 8.16 7.73 -28.85
N PHE A 217 7.09 8.47 -28.55
CA PHE A 217 6.36 8.39 -27.28
C PHE A 217 5.38 7.21 -27.22
N TRP A 218 4.62 6.98 -28.30
CA TRP A 218 3.51 6.04 -28.30
C TRP A 218 3.95 4.59 -28.11
N ARG A 219 5.08 4.18 -28.69
CA ARG A 219 5.59 2.81 -28.57
C ARG A 219 5.78 2.36 -27.10
N PRO A 220 6.59 3.05 -26.27
CA PRO A 220 6.73 2.69 -24.86
C PRO A 220 5.44 2.90 -24.07
N ALA A 221 4.64 3.93 -24.37
CA ALA A 221 3.35 4.14 -23.68
C ALA A 221 2.39 2.96 -23.90
N ILE A 222 2.25 2.48 -25.14
CA ILE A 222 1.44 1.31 -25.48
C ILE A 222 1.97 0.07 -24.79
N LEU A 223 3.29 -0.16 -24.78
CA LEU A 223 3.86 -1.33 -24.10
C LEU A 223 3.64 -1.32 -22.58
N ILE A 224 3.72 -0.14 -21.95
CA ILE A 224 3.39 0.00 -20.52
C ILE A 224 1.93 -0.40 -20.29
N ILE A 225 1.00 0.10 -21.11
CA ILE A 225 -0.43 -0.22 -21.00
C ILE A 225 -0.69 -1.70 -21.27
N VAL A 226 -0.13 -2.27 -22.33
CA VAL A 226 -0.31 -3.69 -22.67
C VAL A 226 0.21 -4.56 -21.53
N ALA A 227 1.43 -4.32 -21.04
CA ALA A 227 2.01 -5.10 -19.95
C ALA A 227 1.21 -4.97 -18.65
N PHE A 228 0.75 -3.75 -18.31
CA PHE A 228 -0.14 -3.51 -17.19
C PHE A 228 -1.45 -4.28 -17.33
N SER A 229 -2.10 -4.18 -18.49
CA SER A 229 -3.37 -4.86 -18.78
C SER A 229 -3.23 -6.37 -18.72
N LEU A 230 -2.11 -6.96 -19.17
CA LEU A 230 -1.87 -8.40 -19.09
C LEU A 230 -1.95 -8.94 -17.65
N ILE A 231 -1.49 -8.17 -16.67
CA ILE A 231 -1.53 -8.57 -15.26
C ILE A 231 -2.91 -8.33 -14.63
N VAL A 232 -3.54 -7.19 -14.95
CA VAL A 232 -4.77 -6.75 -14.29
C VAL A 232 -6.03 -7.40 -14.89
N PHE A 233 -6.01 -7.67 -16.21
CA PHE A 233 -7.17 -8.18 -16.95
C PHE A 233 -7.70 -9.53 -16.46
N PRO A 234 -6.87 -10.54 -16.10
CA PRO A 234 -7.38 -11.82 -15.59
C PRO A 234 -8.28 -11.66 -14.36
N TRP A 235 -7.96 -10.71 -13.47
CA TRP A 235 -8.78 -10.45 -12.29
C TRP A 235 -10.11 -9.77 -12.63
N PHE A 236 -10.10 -8.80 -13.57
CA PHE A 236 -11.33 -8.23 -14.12
C PHE A 236 -12.23 -9.30 -14.75
N LEU A 237 -11.64 -10.21 -15.54
CA LEU A 237 -12.36 -11.30 -16.19
C LEU A 237 -12.98 -12.24 -15.15
N ARG A 238 -12.22 -12.64 -14.12
CA ARG A 238 -12.73 -13.43 -13.00
C ARG A 238 -13.94 -12.75 -12.36
N ASN A 239 -13.85 -11.45 -12.08
CA ASN A 239 -14.95 -10.72 -11.46
C ASN A 239 -16.17 -10.59 -12.39
N ARG A 240 -15.96 -10.48 -13.70
CA ARG A 240 -17.06 -10.52 -14.68
C ARG A 240 -17.74 -11.89 -14.70
N VAL A 241 -16.98 -12.97 -14.67
CA VAL A 241 -17.52 -14.35 -14.70
C VAL A 241 -18.25 -14.69 -13.39
N VAL A 242 -17.65 -14.38 -12.24
CA VAL A 242 -18.20 -14.75 -10.92
C VAL A 242 -19.33 -13.82 -10.48
N PHE A 243 -19.20 -12.51 -10.71
CA PHE A 243 -20.11 -11.50 -10.16
C PHE A 243 -20.91 -10.74 -11.22
N GLY A 244 -20.70 -11.02 -12.50
CA GLY A 244 -21.40 -10.33 -13.59
C GLY A 244 -21.01 -8.86 -13.76
N LYS A 245 -19.96 -8.34 -13.11
CA LYS A 245 -19.56 -6.92 -13.16
C LYS A 245 -18.11 -6.76 -13.61
N TRP A 246 -17.86 -5.80 -14.51
CA TRP A 246 -16.51 -5.32 -14.84
C TRP A 246 -16.01 -4.34 -13.78
N LYS A 247 -15.77 -4.86 -12.58
CA LYS A 247 -15.20 -4.11 -11.46
C LYS A 247 -13.98 -4.84 -10.92
N PHE A 248 -12.95 -4.08 -10.54
CA PHE A 248 -11.71 -4.66 -10.03
C PHE A 248 -11.84 -5.10 -8.57
N THR A 249 -12.54 -4.31 -7.76
CA THR A 249 -12.71 -4.55 -6.32
C THR A 249 -14.04 -4.00 -5.83
N ALA A 250 -14.63 -4.64 -4.82
CA ALA A 250 -15.78 -4.13 -4.08
C ALA A 250 -15.39 -3.14 -2.95
N LEU A 251 -14.10 -2.99 -2.66
CA LEU A 251 -13.60 -2.12 -1.59
C LEU A 251 -13.81 -0.63 -1.89
N GLN A 252 -13.83 -0.25 -3.16
CA GLN A 252 -13.94 1.15 -3.57
C GLN A 252 -15.24 1.80 -3.07
N GLY A 253 -16.38 1.13 -3.22
CA GLY A 253 -17.65 1.67 -2.75
C GLY A 253 -17.72 1.76 -1.23
N LYS A 254 -17.18 0.76 -0.53
CA LYS A 254 -17.08 0.77 0.93
C LYS A 254 -16.26 1.96 1.41
N ASN A 255 -15.10 2.22 0.80
CA ASN A 255 -14.24 3.35 1.14
C ASN A 255 -14.91 4.69 0.86
N LEU A 256 -15.57 4.84 -0.30
CA LEU A 256 -16.21 6.10 -0.69
C LEU A 256 -17.38 6.45 0.24
N LEU A 257 -18.17 5.48 0.68
CA LEU A 257 -19.30 5.74 1.56
C LEU A 257 -18.88 5.83 3.04
N PHE A 258 -18.26 4.78 3.57
CA PHE A 258 -18.05 4.65 5.02
C PHE A 258 -16.80 5.35 5.55
N TYR A 259 -15.94 5.87 4.68
CA TYR A 259 -14.81 6.70 5.10
C TYR A 259 -14.97 8.12 4.57
N ASN A 260 -15.06 8.29 3.25
CA ASN A 260 -15.08 9.62 2.65
C ASN A 260 -16.37 10.37 2.99
N VAL A 261 -17.54 9.75 2.81
CA VAL A 261 -18.82 10.38 3.14
C VAL A 261 -19.07 10.41 4.64
N ALA A 262 -18.69 9.39 5.41
CA ALA A 262 -18.77 9.45 6.87
C ALA A 262 -17.97 10.63 7.45
N SER A 263 -16.75 10.88 6.92
CA SER A 263 -15.94 12.04 7.29
C SER A 263 -16.61 13.37 6.89
N LEU A 264 -17.24 13.41 5.71
CA LEU A 264 -18.01 14.57 5.26
C LEU A 264 -19.23 14.84 6.17
N GLU A 265 -20.03 13.82 6.50
CA GLU A 265 -21.21 13.97 7.36
C GLU A 265 -20.83 14.34 8.80
N SER A 266 -19.77 13.73 9.33
CA SER A 266 -19.18 14.11 10.62
C SER A 266 -18.82 15.60 10.64
N ASN A 267 -18.16 16.10 9.60
CA ASN A 267 -17.79 17.51 9.49
C ASN A 267 -19.00 18.44 9.33
N LEU A 268 -20.01 18.04 8.56
CA LEU A 268 -21.20 18.86 8.29
C LEU A 268 -22.15 18.96 9.49
N ARG A 269 -22.33 17.86 10.22
CA ARG A 269 -23.29 17.78 11.33
C ARG A 269 -22.65 18.00 12.71
N GLY A 270 -21.31 18.08 12.79
CA GLY A 270 -20.60 18.19 14.06
C GLY A 270 -20.72 16.93 14.93
N ILE A 271 -20.96 15.77 14.33
CA ILE A 271 -21.05 14.47 15.01
C ILE A 271 -19.74 13.71 14.89
N THR A 272 -19.54 12.69 15.71
CA THR A 272 -18.35 11.83 15.62
C THR A 272 -18.33 11.01 14.33
N PHE A 273 -17.15 10.57 13.90
CA PHE A 273 -17.00 9.70 12.73
C PHE A 273 -17.82 8.40 12.86
N HIS A 274 -17.83 7.80 14.05
CA HIS A 274 -18.61 6.59 14.33
C HIS A 274 -20.11 6.83 14.20
N GLN A 275 -20.64 7.91 14.79
CA GLN A 275 -22.05 8.29 14.65
C GLN A 275 -22.43 8.56 13.19
N ALA A 276 -21.55 9.20 12.41
CA ALA A 276 -21.79 9.40 10.99
C ALA A 276 -21.86 8.05 10.24
N ASN A 277 -20.95 7.13 10.54
CA ASN A 277 -20.92 5.79 9.97
C ASN A 277 -22.19 4.99 10.30
N ASP A 278 -22.61 5.01 11.57
CA ASP A 278 -23.85 4.38 12.03
C ASP A 278 -25.07 4.97 11.33
N SER A 279 -25.11 6.29 11.15
CA SER A 279 -26.22 6.95 10.44
C SER A 279 -26.31 6.56 8.96
N LEU A 280 -25.17 6.35 8.30
CA LEU A 280 -25.12 5.85 6.92
C LEU A 280 -25.56 4.39 6.84
N GLN A 281 -25.18 3.57 7.82
CA GLN A 281 -25.63 2.19 7.91
C GLN A 281 -27.15 2.10 8.08
N VAL A 282 -27.72 2.92 8.98
CA VAL A 282 -29.18 3.00 9.17
C VAL A 282 -29.90 3.45 7.89
N GLU A 283 -29.37 4.46 7.17
CA GLU A 283 -29.95 4.88 5.88
C GLU A 283 -29.94 3.75 4.85
N LEU A 284 -28.84 2.99 4.79
CA LEU A 284 -28.70 1.86 3.88
C LEU A 284 -29.68 0.74 4.20
N ASP A 285 -29.82 0.36 5.47
CA ASP A 285 -30.71 -0.71 5.89
C ASP A 285 -32.18 -0.34 5.63
N ALA A 286 -32.55 0.92 5.84
CA ALA A 286 -33.87 1.44 5.53
C ALA A 286 -34.17 1.45 4.01
N ARG A 287 -33.19 1.83 3.18
CA ARG A 287 -33.36 1.94 1.73
C ARG A 287 -33.22 0.60 1.00
N TYR A 288 -32.42 -0.31 1.54
CA TYR A 288 -32.09 -1.60 0.93
C TYR A 288 -32.17 -2.75 1.96
N PRO A 289 -33.38 -3.19 2.36
CA PRO A 289 -33.55 -4.20 3.42
C PRO A 289 -32.89 -5.56 3.14
N ASN A 290 -32.64 -5.87 1.86
CA ASN A 290 -32.01 -7.13 1.43
C ASN A 290 -30.54 -6.97 1.05
N LEU A 291 -29.88 -5.86 1.41
CA LEU A 291 -28.51 -5.55 0.99
C LEU A 291 -27.53 -6.67 1.33
N ALA A 292 -27.64 -7.27 2.53
CA ALA A 292 -26.76 -8.35 3.00
C ALA A 292 -26.83 -9.64 2.16
N LYS A 293 -27.91 -9.83 1.38
CA LYS A 293 -28.08 -10.99 0.49
C LYS A 293 -27.58 -10.72 -0.93
N MET A 294 -27.23 -9.49 -1.25
CA MET A 294 -26.77 -9.11 -2.57
C MET A 294 -25.31 -9.50 -2.79
N ASN A 295 -24.93 -9.59 -4.05
CA ASN A 295 -23.55 -9.76 -4.47
C ASN A 295 -22.68 -8.58 -3.98
N PRO A 296 -21.47 -8.82 -3.41
CA PRO A 296 -20.55 -7.77 -2.96
C PRO A 296 -20.27 -6.66 -3.99
N MET A 297 -20.19 -6.99 -5.28
CA MET A 297 -19.97 -6.00 -6.35
C MET A 297 -21.19 -5.10 -6.59
N GLU A 298 -22.39 -5.62 -6.36
CA GLU A 298 -23.63 -4.83 -6.44
C GLU A 298 -23.76 -3.91 -5.23
N ILE A 299 -23.45 -4.42 -4.05
CA ILE A 299 -23.34 -3.64 -2.82
C ILE A 299 -22.36 -2.48 -3.01
N SER A 300 -21.15 -2.73 -3.53
CA SER A 300 -20.18 -1.66 -3.84
C SER A 300 -20.75 -0.61 -4.80
N THR A 301 -21.53 -1.03 -5.80
CA THR A 301 -22.16 -0.11 -6.76
C THR A 301 -23.23 0.76 -6.09
N ILE A 302 -24.00 0.20 -5.16
CA ILE A 302 -24.98 0.95 -4.37
C ILE A 302 -24.27 1.97 -3.49
N TYR A 303 -23.18 1.56 -2.81
CA TYR A 303 -22.38 2.45 -1.97
C TYR A 303 -21.78 3.59 -2.78
N GLU A 304 -21.18 3.30 -3.94
CA GLU A 304 -20.63 4.33 -4.84
C GLU A 304 -21.70 5.34 -5.26
N LYS A 305 -22.87 4.87 -5.71
CA LYS A 305 -23.96 5.75 -6.14
C LYS A 305 -24.43 6.67 -5.01
N LEU A 306 -24.63 6.12 -3.82
CA LEU A 306 -25.05 6.90 -2.66
C LEU A 306 -23.97 7.90 -2.24
N ALA A 307 -22.71 7.46 -2.22
CA ALA A 307 -21.60 8.29 -1.81
C ALA A 307 -21.35 9.44 -2.78
N VAL A 308 -21.34 9.16 -4.09
CA VAL A 308 -21.27 10.16 -5.15
C VAL A 308 -22.40 11.18 -4.99
N LYS A 309 -23.64 10.73 -4.82
CA LYS A 309 -24.79 11.64 -4.61
C LYS A 309 -24.57 12.59 -3.43
N LYS A 310 -24.11 12.07 -2.28
CA LYS A 310 -23.84 12.88 -1.07
C LYS A 310 -22.65 13.83 -1.25
N ILE A 311 -21.58 13.38 -1.91
CA ILE A 311 -20.42 14.23 -2.21
C ILE A 311 -20.82 15.41 -3.10
N PHE A 312 -21.62 15.16 -4.15
CA PHE A 312 -22.08 16.20 -5.07
C PHE A 312 -23.11 17.16 -4.46
N GLN A 313 -23.69 16.85 -3.29
CA GLN A 313 -24.47 17.82 -2.51
C GLN A 313 -23.58 18.86 -1.81
N HIS A 314 -22.31 18.53 -1.52
CA HIS A 314 -21.38 19.41 -0.82
C HIS A 314 -19.95 19.36 -1.43
N PRO A 315 -19.78 19.63 -2.74
CA PRO A 315 -18.53 19.34 -3.46
C PRO A 315 -17.34 20.14 -2.95
N PHE A 316 -17.53 21.44 -2.66
CA PHE A 316 -16.46 22.30 -2.14
C PHE A 316 -16.02 21.88 -0.73
N ARG A 317 -16.98 21.54 0.14
CA ARG A 317 -16.67 21.09 1.50
C ARG A 317 -15.90 19.78 1.49
N TYR A 318 -16.33 18.84 0.64
CA TYR A 318 -15.62 17.59 0.41
C TYR A 318 -14.19 17.83 -0.11
N ALA A 319 -14.02 18.70 -1.10
CA ALA A 319 -12.70 19.00 -1.67
C ALA A 319 -11.73 19.57 -0.63
N VAL A 320 -12.19 20.52 0.20
CA VAL A 320 -11.38 21.09 1.30
C VAL A 320 -11.00 20.01 2.31
N LEU A 321 -11.97 19.21 2.76
CA LEU A 321 -11.73 18.15 3.75
C LEU A 321 -10.76 17.09 3.23
N HIS A 322 -10.95 16.66 1.98
CA HIS A 322 -10.10 15.68 1.34
C HIS A 322 -8.68 16.20 1.13
N SER A 323 -8.53 17.46 0.67
CA SER A 323 -7.22 18.10 0.49
C SER A 323 -6.48 18.23 1.82
N ARG A 324 -7.18 18.62 2.90
CA ARG A 324 -6.61 18.66 4.24
C ARG A 324 -6.15 17.27 4.71
N GLY A 325 -6.94 16.23 4.43
CA GLY A 325 -6.58 14.84 4.71
C GLY A 325 -5.29 14.43 4.00
N ILE A 326 -5.18 14.71 2.70
CA ILE A 326 -3.98 14.43 1.90
C ILE A 326 -2.74 15.11 2.51
N VAL A 327 -2.82 16.42 2.79
CA VAL A 327 -1.70 17.18 3.38
C VAL A 327 -1.31 16.61 4.75
N THR A 328 -2.30 16.28 5.57
CA THR A 328 -2.07 15.69 6.89
C THR A 328 -1.33 14.36 6.78
N THR A 329 -1.77 13.46 5.91
CA THR A 329 -1.11 12.15 5.73
C THR A 329 0.30 12.27 5.17
N LEU A 330 0.58 13.28 4.33
CA LEU A 330 1.93 13.50 3.77
C LEU A 330 2.93 14.03 4.81
N ILE A 331 2.47 14.89 5.72
CA ILE A 331 3.34 15.53 6.74
C ILE A 331 3.48 14.64 7.98
N ASP A 332 2.44 13.88 8.30
CA ASP A 332 2.30 13.15 9.55
C ASP A 332 1.76 11.72 9.30
N PRO A 333 2.53 10.87 8.59
CA PRO A 333 2.14 9.48 8.34
C PRO A 333 2.03 8.69 9.65
N GLY A 334 1.14 7.69 9.68
CA GLY A 334 0.95 6.86 10.88
C GLY A 334 0.19 7.50 12.04
N ARG A 335 -0.19 8.78 11.97
CA ARG A 335 -0.93 9.52 13.02
C ARG A 335 -2.08 8.74 13.67
N ILE A 336 -2.93 8.11 12.86
CA ILE A 336 -4.13 7.42 13.35
C ILE A 336 -3.75 6.14 14.08
N ASP A 337 -2.85 5.33 13.50
CA ASP A 337 -2.36 4.11 14.13
C ASP A 337 -1.72 4.42 15.49
N ILE A 338 -1.00 5.53 15.55
CA ILE A 338 -0.31 5.96 16.76
C ILE A 338 -1.28 6.45 17.83
N ASN A 339 -2.22 7.35 17.48
CA ASN A 339 -3.27 7.75 18.41
C ASN A 339 -4.10 6.58 18.94
N ASN A 340 -4.42 5.61 18.07
CA ASN A 340 -5.21 4.44 18.44
C ASN A 340 -4.48 3.56 19.46
N VAL A 341 -3.15 3.44 19.34
CA VAL A 341 -2.35 2.65 20.28
C VAL A 341 -2.14 3.42 21.58
N PHE A 342 -1.77 4.69 21.51
CA PHE A 342 -1.59 5.47 22.72
C PHE A 342 -2.90 5.80 23.44
N GLN A 343 -4.07 5.53 22.83
CA GLN A 343 -5.39 5.90 23.32
C GLN A 343 -5.48 7.37 23.69
N PHE A 344 -4.80 8.24 22.95
CA PHE A 344 -4.97 9.68 23.15
C PHE A 344 -6.42 10.01 22.82
N ASN A 345 -7.17 10.49 23.82
CA ASN A 345 -8.58 10.85 23.72
C ASN A 345 -8.86 12.02 22.74
N ASN A 346 -7.83 12.50 22.03
CA ASN A 346 -7.92 13.63 21.13
C ASN A 346 -7.47 13.23 19.71
N PRO A 347 -8.42 12.95 18.78
CA PRO A 347 -8.09 12.62 17.39
C PRO A 347 -7.41 13.77 16.64
N SER A 348 -7.31 14.96 17.26
CA SER A 348 -6.59 16.13 16.78
C SER A 348 -5.09 16.10 17.05
N GLN A 349 -4.52 15.14 17.78
CA GLN A 349 -3.07 15.08 17.99
C GLN A 349 -2.37 14.38 16.81
N GLY A 350 -1.31 14.97 16.28
CA GLY A 350 -0.46 14.39 15.23
C GLY A 350 0.58 13.40 15.79
N PHE A 351 1.20 12.53 14.97
CA PHE A 351 2.36 11.72 15.40
C PHE A 351 3.52 12.61 15.87
N LEU A 352 3.82 13.67 15.12
CA LEU A 352 4.84 14.66 15.50
C LEU A 352 4.49 15.40 16.81
N GLU A 353 3.21 15.69 17.00
CA GLU A 353 2.70 16.35 18.19
C GLU A 353 2.75 15.40 19.40
N VAL A 354 2.37 14.14 19.21
CA VAL A 354 2.50 13.06 20.19
C VAL A 354 3.95 12.85 20.59
N ILE A 355 4.92 12.78 19.67
CA ILE A 355 6.34 12.67 20.05
C ILE A 355 6.81 13.92 20.83
N SER A 356 6.35 15.11 20.42
CA SER A 356 6.76 16.35 21.07
C SER A 356 6.14 16.56 22.46
N CYS A 357 4.97 15.98 22.71
CA CYS A 357 4.20 16.16 23.95
C CYS A 357 4.22 14.93 24.86
N ALA A 358 4.53 13.74 24.35
CA ALA A 358 4.58 12.52 25.14
C ALA A 358 5.75 12.59 26.11
N SER A 359 5.45 12.43 27.39
CA SER A 359 6.46 12.21 28.40
C SER A 359 7.19 10.88 28.12
N LEU A 360 8.46 10.77 28.53
CA LEU A 360 9.24 9.53 28.37
C LEU A 360 8.46 8.28 28.84
N PRO A 361 7.73 8.30 29.97
CA PRO A 361 6.86 7.19 30.40
C PRO A 361 5.71 6.83 29.45
N GLU A 362 5.16 7.78 28.70
CA GLU A 362 4.09 7.54 27.73
C GLU A 362 4.63 6.94 26.45
N LEU A 363 5.75 7.46 25.93
CA LEU A 363 6.53 6.84 24.87
C LEU A 363 6.89 5.40 25.23
N LEU A 364 7.38 5.17 26.46
CA LEU A 364 7.64 3.85 27.02
C LEU A 364 6.37 2.96 27.07
N ARG A 365 5.17 3.51 27.34
CA ARG A 365 3.90 2.75 27.33
C ARG A 365 3.46 2.33 25.94
N PHE A 366 3.54 3.18 24.94
CA PHE A 366 3.26 2.79 23.54
C PHE A 366 4.24 1.78 23.03
N ILE A 367 5.50 1.99 23.34
CA ILE A 367 6.55 1.02 23.11
C ILE A 367 6.24 -0.30 23.85
N ARG A 368 5.57 -0.28 25.01
CA ARG A 368 5.15 -1.50 25.71
C ARG A 368 3.89 -2.15 25.16
N GLN A 369 2.95 -1.38 24.60
CA GLN A 369 1.75 -1.90 23.94
C GLN A 369 2.06 -2.57 22.59
N PHE A 370 3.14 -2.15 21.95
CA PHE A 370 3.75 -2.86 20.84
C PHE A 370 4.91 -3.68 21.36
N PRO A 371 4.70 -4.97 21.66
CA PRO A 371 5.68 -5.74 22.41
C PRO A 371 7.08 -5.68 21.71
N THR A 372 7.12 -5.54 20.38
CA THR A 372 8.32 -5.35 19.53
C THR A 372 9.18 -4.12 19.76
N MET A 373 8.60 -3.01 20.21
CA MET A 373 9.33 -1.76 20.37
C MET A 373 10.14 -1.76 21.69
N GLN A 374 9.86 -2.69 22.62
CA GLN A 374 10.57 -2.81 23.91
C GLN A 374 12.07 -3.06 23.76
N LEU A 375 12.52 -3.49 22.56
CA LEU A 375 13.94 -3.69 22.22
C LEU A 375 14.71 -2.39 21.96
N PHE A 376 14.03 -1.26 21.78
CA PHE A 376 14.65 0.05 21.55
C PHE A 376 14.74 0.92 22.81
N LEU A 377 14.39 0.35 23.97
CA LEU A 377 14.49 0.92 25.31
C LEU A 377 15.47 0.11 26.14
#